data_AF-A0A9P0HZ09-F1
#
_entry.id   AF-A0A9P0HZ09-F1
#
_cell.length_a   1.000
_cell.length_b   1.000
_cell.length_c   1.000
_cell.angle_alpha   90.00
_cell.angle_beta   90.00
_cell.angle_gamma   90.00
#
_symmetry.space_group_name_H-M   'P 1'
#
loop_
_entity.id
_entity.type
_entity.pdbx_description
1 polymer ?
#
loop_
_entity_poly.entity_id
_entity_poly.type
_entity_poly.pdbx_seq_one_letter_code
_entity_poly.pdbx_strand_id
1 'polypeptide(L)'
;MSTQEQQETSRVTRKSLKTLQHTASDRENLVGRPSKSLKHQLSQESPVDVEVKRKNLSTKETQANLDTTITVDDLTNPEGPSEKYWQLLAEKRQVALQEALDENEKLRKIIEDLKEENTLFKQMLDEANSFVEVIKEELANNSNNDTGIDVNDVSTADETTDDVETKTANQ
;
A
#
# COMPACT_ATOMS: atom_id res chain seq x y z
N MET A 1 -64.51 -49.65 6.53
CA MET A 1 -65.38 -48.60 5.98
C MET A 1 -64.86 -47.27 6.54
N SER A 2 -63.88 -46.62 5.93
CA SER A 2 -63.92 -45.80 4.70
C SER A 2 -63.96 -44.31 5.07
N THR A 3 -62.88 -43.60 4.70
CA THR A 3 -62.80 -42.26 4.06
C THR A 3 -63.42 -41.05 4.80
N GLN A 4 -62.85 -39.86 4.94
CA GLN A 4 -61.86 -39.06 4.18
C GLN A 4 -61.32 -37.99 5.17
N GLU A 5 -60.02 -37.74 5.29
CA GLU A 5 -59.32 -36.67 4.57
C GLU A 5 -60.17 -35.41 4.31
N GLN A 6 -60.08 -34.41 5.19
CA GLN A 6 -60.28 -33.02 4.79
C GLN A 6 -59.19 -32.14 5.41
N GLN A 7 -58.22 -31.95 4.53
CA GLN A 7 -57.03 -31.15 4.57
C GLN A 7 -57.43 -29.66 4.51
N GLU A 8 -57.46 -28.96 5.65
CA GLU A 8 -57.52 -27.49 5.69
C GLU A 8 -56.10 -26.93 5.90
N THR A 9 -55.25 -27.10 4.90
CA THR A 9 -54.07 -26.24 4.74
C THR A 9 -54.52 -24.97 4.04
N SER A 10 -54.81 -23.94 4.82
CA SER A 10 -55.01 -22.58 4.34
C SER A 10 -53.91 -22.24 3.33
N ARG A 11 -54.30 -22.04 2.07
CA ARG A 11 -53.41 -21.78 0.94
C ARG A 11 -52.65 -20.48 1.14
N VAL A 12 -51.51 -20.54 1.82
CA VAL A 12 -50.47 -19.53 1.68
C VAL A 12 -49.89 -19.73 0.28
N THR A 13 -50.37 -18.93 -0.67
CA THR A 13 -49.80 -18.85 -2.01
C THR A 13 -48.35 -18.40 -1.88
N ARG A 14 -47.43 -19.36 -1.99
CA ARG A 14 -45.99 -19.06 -2.00
C ARG A 14 -45.73 -18.15 -3.19
N LYS A 15 -45.13 -16.98 -2.95
CA LYS A 15 -44.67 -16.11 -4.02
C LYS A 15 -43.62 -16.87 -4.83
N SER A 16 -43.82 -17.02 -6.13
CA SER A 16 -42.79 -17.57 -7.02
C SER A 16 -41.66 -16.54 -7.21
N LEU A 17 -40.44 -17.04 -7.38
CA LEU A 17 -39.27 -16.21 -7.64
C LEU A 17 -39.44 -15.50 -9.00
N LYS A 18 -39.19 -14.19 -9.04
CA LYS A 18 -39.16 -13.42 -10.29
C LYS A 18 -37.77 -13.49 -10.91
N THR A 19 -37.72 -13.82 -12.20
CA THR A 19 -36.48 -13.73 -13.00
C THR A 19 -36.07 -12.27 -13.13
N LEU A 20 -34.90 -11.90 -12.60
CA LEU A 20 -34.42 -10.52 -12.60
C LEU A 20 -33.67 -10.14 -13.88
N GLN A 21 -33.09 -11.12 -14.59
CA GLN A 21 -32.25 -10.90 -15.77
C GLN A 21 -32.66 -11.85 -16.89
N HIS A 22 -33.55 -11.40 -17.78
CA HIS A 22 -34.12 -12.22 -18.87
C HIS A 22 -33.11 -12.57 -19.99
N THR A 23 -31.97 -11.89 -20.05
CA THR A 23 -30.93 -12.08 -21.08
C THR A 23 -29.72 -12.88 -20.60
N ALA A 24 -29.72 -13.38 -19.36
CA ALA A 24 -28.64 -14.22 -18.83
C ALA A 24 -28.73 -15.63 -19.41
N SER A 25 -28.22 -15.83 -20.62
CA SER A 25 -28.10 -17.16 -21.25
C SER A 25 -26.89 -17.95 -20.77
N ASP A 26 -26.00 -17.30 -19.99
CA ASP A 26 -24.69 -17.82 -19.62
C ASP A 26 -24.53 -17.95 -18.10
N ARG A 27 -23.80 -18.97 -17.65
CA ARG A 27 -23.67 -19.39 -16.24
C ARG A 27 -22.75 -18.49 -15.41
N GLU A 28 -22.02 -17.57 -16.05
CA GLU A 28 -20.92 -16.83 -15.40
C GLU A 28 -21.08 -15.31 -15.35
N ASN A 29 -22.12 -14.71 -15.96
CA ASN A 29 -22.24 -13.25 -16.04
C ASN A 29 -23.56 -12.69 -15.47
N LEU A 30 -23.59 -12.53 -14.13
CA LEU A 30 -24.61 -11.75 -13.43
C LEU A 30 -24.21 -10.26 -13.46
N VAL A 31 -24.62 -9.52 -14.50
CA VAL A 31 -24.41 -8.07 -14.60
C VAL A 31 -25.40 -7.32 -13.72
N GLY A 32 -25.12 -7.30 -12.42
CA GLY A 32 -25.82 -6.50 -11.43
C GLY A 32 -25.26 -5.08 -11.36
N ARG A 33 -26.00 -4.13 -11.93
CA ARG A 33 -25.86 -2.64 -11.89
C ARG A 33 -25.13 -2.02 -13.09
N PRO A 34 -25.72 -0.98 -13.73
CA PRO A 34 -24.98 -0.14 -14.67
C PRO A 34 -23.92 0.66 -13.89
N SER A 35 -22.64 0.32 -14.07
CA SER A 35 -21.55 1.21 -13.67
C SER A 35 -21.69 2.50 -14.47
N LYS A 36 -21.97 3.61 -13.79
CA LYS A 36 -21.94 4.92 -14.43
C LYS A 36 -20.48 5.21 -14.77
N SER A 37 -20.20 5.19 -16.07
CA SER A 37 -19.09 5.84 -16.79
C SER A 37 -17.66 5.53 -16.33
N LEU A 38 -17.03 4.54 -16.97
CA LEU A 38 -15.59 4.58 -17.26
C LEU A 38 -15.40 5.02 -18.71
N LYS A 39 -15.34 6.35 -18.91
CA LYS A 39 -14.85 6.94 -20.15
C LYS A 39 -13.33 6.75 -20.20
N HIS A 40 -12.87 5.58 -20.62
CA HIS A 40 -11.54 5.43 -21.21
C HIS A 40 -11.54 4.26 -22.20
N GLN A 41 -12.28 4.44 -23.30
CA GLN A 41 -12.01 3.72 -24.54
C GLN A 41 -11.25 4.66 -25.47
N LEU A 42 -9.93 4.56 -25.45
CA LEU A 42 -8.98 4.92 -26.52
C LEU A 42 -7.65 4.29 -26.05
N SER A 43 -7.09 3.29 -26.71
CA SER A 43 -6.75 3.28 -28.13
C SER A 43 -6.93 1.91 -28.78
N GLN A 44 -7.29 1.97 -30.06
CA GLN A 44 -7.19 0.89 -31.02
C GLN A 44 -5.74 0.40 -31.12
N GLU A 45 -5.52 -0.91 -30.99
CA GLU A 45 -4.44 -1.57 -31.72
C GLU A 45 -4.88 -3.00 -32.08
N SER A 46 -4.46 -3.42 -33.27
CA SER A 46 -4.88 -4.53 -34.12
C SER A 46 -5.22 -5.90 -33.48
N PRO A 47 -6.04 -6.74 -34.13
CA PRO A 47 -6.24 -8.12 -33.72
C PRO A 47 -4.96 -8.92 -34.01
N VAL A 48 -4.14 -9.13 -32.99
CA VAL A 48 -3.12 -10.19 -33.02
C VAL A 48 -3.86 -11.50 -32.84
N ASP A 49 -3.88 -12.30 -33.89
CA ASP A 49 -4.31 -13.70 -33.86
C ASP A 49 -3.33 -14.48 -32.97
N VAL A 50 -3.60 -14.48 -31.66
CA VAL A 50 -2.88 -15.34 -30.73
C VAL A 50 -3.57 -16.69 -30.79
N GLU A 51 -3.01 -17.55 -31.63
CA GLU A 51 -3.32 -18.97 -31.67
C GLU A 51 -2.97 -19.57 -30.29
N VAL A 52 -3.96 -19.57 -29.39
CA VAL A 52 -3.84 -20.21 -28.08
C VAL A 52 -3.80 -21.71 -28.32
N LYS A 53 -2.58 -22.24 -28.48
CA LYS A 53 -2.28 -23.66 -28.31
C LYS A 53 -2.87 -24.08 -26.97
N ARG A 54 -4.05 -24.71 -27.02
CA ARG A 54 -4.71 -25.37 -25.91
C ARG A 54 -3.76 -26.45 -25.41
N LYS A 55 -2.96 -26.08 -24.40
CA LYS A 55 -2.18 -27.03 -23.61
C LYS A 55 -3.24 -27.94 -22.98
N ASN A 56 -3.23 -29.22 -23.34
CA ASN A 56 -4.08 -30.23 -22.72
C ASN A 56 -3.94 -30.07 -21.21
N LEU A 57 -5.01 -29.60 -20.57
CA LEU A 57 -5.20 -29.75 -19.13
C LEU A 57 -5.36 -31.25 -18.93
N SER A 58 -4.23 -31.93 -18.73
CA SER A 58 -4.23 -33.27 -18.16
C SER A 58 -5.00 -33.13 -16.85
N THR A 59 -6.18 -33.72 -16.82
CA THR A 59 -7.05 -33.81 -15.66
C THR A 59 -6.26 -34.58 -14.61
N LYS A 60 -5.45 -33.87 -13.82
CA LYS A 60 -4.85 -34.43 -12.63
C LYS A 60 -6.02 -34.59 -11.68
N GLU A 61 -6.56 -35.81 -11.64
CA GLU A 61 -7.54 -36.24 -10.65
C GLU A 61 -7.01 -35.82 -9.29
N THR A 62 -7.56 -34.73 -8.77
CA THR A 62 -7.19 -34.24 -7.46
C THR A 62 -7.92 -35.18 -6.52
N GLN A 63 -7.21 -36.16 -5.97
CA GLN A 63 -7.74 -36.98 -4.88
C GLN A 63 -8.10 -36.02 -3.75
N ALA A 64 -9.38 -35.70 -3.64
CA ALA A 64 -9.88 -34.97 -2.50
C ALA A 64 -9.67 -35.87 -1.28
N ASN A 65 -8.79 -35.43 -0.36
CA ASN A 65 -8.56 -36.16 0.87
C ASN A 65 -9.84 -36.09 1.72
N LEU A 66 -10.63 -37.16 1.67
CA LEU A 66 -11.92 -37.29 2.35
C LEU A 66 -11.79 -37.23 3.88
N ASP A 67 -10.59 -37.47 4.45
CA ASP A 67 -10.37 -37.38 5.91
C ASP A 67 -10.51 -35.96 6.43
N THR A 68 -10.29 -34.94 5.60
CA THR A 68 -10.43 -33.53 6.00
C THR A 68 -11.87 -33.03 5.97
N THR A 69 -12.81 -33.85 5.45
CA THR A 69 -14.21 -33.46 5.31
C THR A 69 -15.04 -33.85 6.53
N ILE A 70 -15.73 -32.85 7.09
CA ILE A 70 -16.71 -33.02 8.16
C ILE A 70 -18.04 -33.44 7.50
N THR A 71 -18.59 -34.57 7.93
CA THR A 71 -19.87 -35.07 7.44
C THR A 71 -21.05 -34.49 8.22
N VAL A 72 -22.27 -34.65 7.70
CA VAL A 72 -23.48 -34.17 8.40
C VAL A 72 -23.62 -34.85 9.76
N ASP A 73 -23.36 -36.16 9.81
CA ASP A 73 -23.44 -36.96 11.03
C ASP A 73 -22.51 -36.44 12.14
N ASP A 74 -21.30 -35.98 11.77
CA ASP A 74 -20.33 -35.37 12.69
C ASP A 74 -20.87 -34.13 13.42
N LEU A 75 -21.91 -33.49 12.88
CA LEU A 75 -22.52 -32.26 13.41
C LEU A 75 -23.91 -32.45 13.99
N THR A 76 -24.62 -33.52 13.61
CA THR A 76 -26.03 -33.73 13.94
C THR A 76 -26.29 -34.85 14.95
N ASN A 77 -25.25 -35.45 15.52
CA ASN A 77 -25.40 -36.50 16.52
C ASN A 77 -26.08 -35.99 17.80
N PRO A 78 -27.02 -36.76 18.40
CA PRO A 78 -27.81 -36.32 19.55
C PRO A 78 -26.98 -36.18 20.84
N GLU A 79 -25.86 -36.89 20.93
CA GLU A 79 -24.89 -36.77 22.03
C GLU A 79 -23.89 -35.61 21.84
N GLY A 80 -23.95 -34.91 20.71
CA GLY A 80 -23.08 -33.79 20.36
C GLY A 80 -22.17 -34.05 19.16
N PRO A 81 -21.28 -33.10 18.82
CA PRO A 81 -20.35 -33.25 17.69
C PRO A 81 -19.38 -34.41 17.88
N SER A 82 -19.01 -35.07 16.78
CA SER A 82 -18.12 -36.24 16.82
C SER A 82 -16.68 -35.88 17.22
N GLU A 83 -15.91 -36.88 17.66
CA GLU A 83 -14.48 -36.72 17.93
C GLU A 83 -13.71 -36.20 16.70
N LYS A 84 -14.05 -36.71 15.50
CA LYS A 84 -13.47 -36.29 14.22
C LYS A 84 -13.66 -34.78 14.00
N TYR A 85 -14.82 -34.24 14.33
CA TYR A 85 -15.07 -32.80 14.23
C TYR A 85 -14.09 -32.00 15.10
N TRP A 86 -13.92 -32.40 16.36
CA TRP A 86 -13.03 -31.71 17.29
C TRP A 86 -11.56 -31.81 16.91
N GLN A 87 -11.13 -32.97 16.40
CA GLN A 87 -9.78 -33.16 15.89
C GLN A 87 -9.47 -32.21 14.72
N LEU A 88 -10.34 -32.17 13.71
CA LEU A 88 -10.16 -31.28 12.55
C LEU A 88 -10.23 -29.80 12.95
N LEU A 89 -11.09 -29.47 13.91
CA LEU A 89 -11.19 -28.10 14.42
C LEU A 89 -9.92 -27.69 15.18
N ALA A 90 -9.35 -28.58 15.98
CA ALA A 90 -8.10 -28.34 16.69
C ALA A 90 -6.94 -28.12 15.71
N GLU A 91 -6.83 -28.97 14.69
CA GLU A 91 -5.80 -28.83 13.64
C GLU A 91 -5.95 -27.51 12.86
N LYS A 92 -7.17 -27.15 12.43
CA LYS A 92 -7.42 -25.86 11.76
C LYS A 92 -7.08 -24.67 12.65
N ARG A 93 -7.40 -24.75 13.94
CA ARG A 93 -7.05 -23.70 14.91
C ARG A 93 -5.54 -23.62 15.12
N GLN A 94 -4.84 -24.75 15.13
CA GLN A 94 -3.39 -24.79 15.24
C GLN A 94 -2.72 -24.11 14.03
N VAL A 95 -3.16 -24.41 12.81
CA VAL A 95 -2.65 -23.77 11.60
C VAL A 95 -2.92 -22.27 11.63
N ALA A 96 -4.16 -21.86 11.91
CA ALA A 96 -4.51 -20.44 12.00
C ALA A 96 -3.73 -19.70 13.09
N LEU A 97 -3.44 -20.37 14.22
CA LEU A 97 -2.60 -19.81 15.28
C LEU A 97 -1.16 -19.64 14.80
N GLN A 98 -0.59 -20.64 14.12
CA GLN A 98 0.76 -20.55 13.58
C GLN A 98 0.89 -19.40 12.59
N GLU A 99 -0.05 -19.28 11.64
CA GLU A 99 -0.08 -18.17 10.69
C GLU A 99 -0.15 -16.81 11.39
N ALA A 100 -0.97 -16.69 12.44
CA ALA A 100 -1.07 -15.46 13.23
C ALA A 100 0.22 -15.14 14.00
N LEU A 101 0.94 -16.16 14.50
CA LEU A 101 2.23 -15.97 15.18
C LEU A 101 3.31 -15.53 14.20
N ASP A 102 3.39 -16.16 13.03
CA ASP A 102 4.34 -15.81 11.97
C ASP A 102 4.10 -14.37 11.48
N GLU A 103 2.84 -13.98 11.29
CA GLU A 103 2.49 -12.60 10.96
C GLU A 103 2.86 -11.63 12.09
N ASN A 104 2.62 -12.00 13.36
CA ASN A 104 2.99 -11.16 14.50
C ASN A 104 4.49 -10.92 14.58
N GLU A 105 5.31 -11.95 14.37
CA GLU A 105 6.77 -11.83 14.32
C GLU A 105 7.21 -10.90 13.19
N LYS A 106 6.65 -11.09 11.98
CA LYS A 106 6.93 -10.22 10.84
C LYS A 106 6.58 -8.76 11.13
N LEU A 107 5.41 -8.50 11.72
CA LEU A 107 4.98 -7.15 12.07
C LEU A 107 5.89 -6.52 13.12
N ARG A 108 6.35 -7.29 14.12
CA ARG A 108 7.32 -6.80 15.12
C ARG A 108 8.61 -6.36 14.48
N LYS A 109 9.16 -7.17 13.56
CA LYS A 109 10.38 -6.81 12.82
C LYS A 109 10.20 -5.51 12.02
N ILE A 110 9.09 -5.37 11.30
CA ILE A 110 8.80 -4.14 10.55
C ILE A 110 8.71 -2.92 11.48
N ILE A 111 8.10 -3.07 12.66
CA ILE A 111 8.02 -1.99 13.64
C ILE A 111 9.41 -1.63 14.19
N GLU A 112 10.27 -2.62 14.45
CA GLU A 112 11.66 -2.41 14.88
C GLU A 112 12.42 -1.61 13.81
N ASP A 113 12.44 -2.12 12.57
CA ASP A 113 13.14 -1.49 11.45
C ASP A 113 12.66 -0.04 11.23
N LEU A 114 11.35 0.20 11.23
CA LEU A 114 10.78 1.54 11.08
C LEU A 114 11.10 2.47 12.25
N LYS A 115 11.22 1.95 13.47
CA LYS A 115 11.62 2.75 14.63
C LYS A 115 13.07 3.16 14.53
N GLU A 116 13.95 2.23 14.13
CA GLU A 116 15.37 2.52 13.90
C GLU A 116 15.54 3.61 12.84
N GLU A 117 14.89 3.47 11.68
CA GLU A 117 14.90 4.50 10.62
C GLU A 117 14.37 5.85 11.14
N ASN A 118 13.28 5.84 11.91
CA ASN A 118 12.74 7.07 12.48
C ASN A 118 13.71 7.74 13.46
N THR A 119 14.42 6.96 14.27
CA THR A 119 15.45 7.50 15.17
C THR A 119 16.61 8.10 14.40
N LEU A 120 17.05 7.45 13.32
CA LEU A 120 18.11 7.95 12.45
C LEU A 120 17.72 9.27 11.80
N PHE A 121 16.51 9.38 11.26
CA PHE A 121 16.04 10.64 10.65
C PHE A 121 15.91 11.78 11.65
N LYS A 122 15.50 11.47 12.90
CA LYS A 122 15.48 12.48 13.97
C LYS A 122 16.87 12.98 14.31
N GLN A 123 17.86 12.08 14.45
CA GLN A 123 19.24 12.47 14.69
C GLN A 123 19.79 13.35 13.57
N MET A 124 19.57 12.97 12.31
CA MET A 124 19.99 13.77 11.16
C MET A 124 19.33 15.15 11.11
N LEU A 125 18.06 15.24 11.50
CA LEU A 125 17.35 16.51 11.61
C LEU A 125 17.93 17.38 12.73
N ASP A 126 18.23 16.80 13.89
CA ASP A 126 18.83 17.51 15.02
C ASP A 126 20.24 18.02 14.67
N GLU A 127 21.05 17.21 13.99
CA GLU A 127 22.36 17.62 13.46
C GLU A 127 22.25 18.76 12.44
N ALA A 128 21.30 18.67 11.50
CA ALA A 128 21.08 19.73 10.52
C ALA A 128 20.61 21.04 11.17
N ASN A 129 19.73 20.96 12.17
CA ASN A 129 19.28 22.12 12.94
C ASN A 129 20.43 22.75 13.73
N SER A 130 21.25 21.92 14.40
CA SER A 130 22.47 22.37 15.08
C SER A 130 23.44 23.08 14.12
N PHE A 131 23.65 22.52 12.93
CA PHE A 131 24.47 23.15 11.90
C PHE A 131 23.91 24.51 11.44
N VAL A 132 22.59 24.62 11.26
CA VAL A 132 21.91 25.88 10.95
C VAL A 132 22.08 26.89 12.09
N GLU A 133 22.02 26.47 13.34
CA GLU A 133 22.25 27.34 14.50
C GLU A 133 23.67 27.90 14.52
N VAL A 134 24.69 27.05 14.31
CA VAL A 134 26.09 27.49 14.21
C VAL A 134 26.27 28.51 13.09
N ILE A 135 25.71 28.27 11.90
CA ILE A 135 25.80 29.23 10.79
C ILE A 135 25.12 30.57 11.14
N LYS A 136 23.95 30.53 11.79
CA LYS A 136 23.26 31.75 12.23
C LYS A 136 24.09 32.54 13.23
N GLU A 137 24.75 31.86 14.17
CA GLU A 137 25.66 32.48 15.14
C GLU A 137 26.85 33.14 14.45
N GLU A 138 27.52 32.44 13.53
CA GLU A 138 28.67 32.98 12.77
C GLU A 138 28.29 34.20 11.90
N LEU A 139 27.11 34.18 11.28
CA LEU A 139 26.60 35.32 10.50
C LEU A 139 26.21 36.51 11.38
N ALA A 140 25.62 36.25 12.55
CA ALA A 140 25.31 37.29 13.54
C ALA A 140 26.61 37.92 14.09
N ASN A 141 27.63 37.11 14.35
CA ASN A 141 28.93 37.57 14.85
C ASN A 141 29.70 38.38 13.78
N ASN A 142 29.67 37.98 12.51
CA ASN A 142 30.30 38.73 11.41
C ASN A 142 29.61 40.05 11.06
N SER A 143 28.33 40.22 11.39
CA SER A 143 27.61 41.49 11.19
C SER A 143 28.04 42.60 12.16
N ASN A 144 28.84 42.26 13.18
CA ASN A 144 29.46 43.21 14.12
C ASN A 144 30.88 43.61 13.73
N ASN A 145 31.34 43.29 12.50
CA ASN A 145 32.61 43.79 11.98
C ASN A 145 32.52 45.29 11.71
N ASP A 146 32.75 46.07 12.76
CA ASP A 146 33.61 47.25 12.68
C ASP A 146 34.82 46.86 11.81
N THR A 147 34.85 47.33 10.56
CA THR A 147 35.96 47.07 9.64
C THR A 147 37.27 47.69 10.14
N GLY A 148 37.26 48.48 11.23
CA GLY A 148 38.44 49.16 11.76
C GLY A 148 39.05 50.17 10.78
N ILE A 149 38.36 50.44 9.68
CA ILE A 149 38.75 51.42 8.65
C ILE A 149 38.15 52.75 9.09
N ASP A 150 38.96 53.57 9.74
CA ASP A 150 38.63 54.97 9.98
C ASP A 150 38.60 55.71 8.64
N VAL A 151 37.39 56.09 8.20
CA VAL A 151 37.16 56.86 6.97
C VAL A 151 37.75 58.27 7.02
N ASN A 152 38.24 58.72 8.18
CA ASN A 152 38.97 59.98 8.31
C ASN A 152 40.48 59.89 8.02
N ASP A 153 41.05 58.69 7.84
CA ASP A 153 42.49 58.52 7.59
C ASP A 153 42.88 58.59 6.10
N VAL A 154 41.96 59.03 5.23
CA VAL A 154 42.29 59.57 3.90
C VAL A 154 42.95 60.94 4.09
N SER A 155 44.20 60.93 4.56
CA SER A 155 45.09 62.06 4.38
C SER A 155 45.45 62.12 2.90
N THR A 156 44.96 63.18 2.28
CA THR A 156 45.30 63.71 0.96
C THR A 156 46.81 63.65 0.71
N ALA A 157 47.28 62.58 0.09
CA ALA A 157 48.61 62.49 -0.51
C ALA A 157 48.47 62.63 -2.03
N ASP A 158 48.03 63.81 -2.46
CA ASP A 158 48.17 64.27 -3.85
C ASP A 158 48.58 65.73 -3.81
N GLU A 159 49.90 65.96 -3.70
CA GLU A 159 50.59 67.18 -4.11
C GLU A 159 52.09 66.86 -4.17
N THR A 160 52.49 65.99 -5.11
CA THR A 160 53.87 66.04 -5.63
C THR A 160 53.84 66.89 -6.88
N THR A 161 54.22 68.15 -6.66
CA THR A 161 54.63 69.16 -7.63
C THR A 161 55.62 68.59 -8.65
N ASP A 162 55.18 68.36 -9.89
CA ASP A 162 56.07 68.20 -11.03
C ASP A 162 56.51 69.61 -11.49
N ASP A 163 57.57 70.12 -10.86
CA ASP A 163 58.29 71.28 -11.37
C ASP A 163 59.08 70.91 -12.63
N VAL A 164 58.81 71.73 -13.63
CA VAL A 164 59.36 71.79 -14.98
C VAL A 164 60.86 72.17 -14.97
N GLU A 165 61.55 71.87 -16.08
CA GLU A 165 62.91 72.29 -16.50
C GLU A 165 64.07 71.38 -16.02
N THR A 166 64.91 70.78 -16.88
CA THR A 166 65.59 71.34 -18.07
C THR A 166 66.11 70.28 -19.07
N LYS A 167 65.85 70.54 -20.35
CA LYS A 167 66.75 70.55 -21.54
C LYS A 167 67.73 69.40 -21.89
N THR A 168 67.74 69.19 -23.23
CA THR A 168 68.83 68.81 -24.16
C THR A 168 69.24 67.33 -24.23
N ALA A 169 68.87 66.58 -25.29
CA ALA A 169 69.32 66.62 -26.70
C ALA A 169 70.50 65.67 -26.97
N ASN A 170 70.27 64.56 -27.67
CA ASN A 170 70.73 64.29 -29.04
C ASN A 170 70.85 62.78 -29.33
N GLN A 171 70.28 62.43 -30.49
CA GLN A 171 70.57 61.33 -31.43
C GLN A 171 70.58 59.89 -30.91
#